data_AF-A0A9E6URQ8-F1
#
_entry.id   AF-A0A9E6URQ8-F1
#
_cell.length_a   1.000
_cell.length_b   1.000
_cell.length_c   1.000
_cell.angle_alpha   90.00
_cell.angle_beta   90.00
_cell.angle_gamma   90.00
#
_symmetry.space_group_name_H-M   'P 1'
#
loop_
_entity.id
_entity.type
_entity.pdbx_description
1 polymer ?
#
loop_
_entity_poly.entity_id
_entity_poly.type
_entity_poly.pdbx_seq_one_letter_code
_entity_poly.pdbx_strand_id
1 'polypeptide(L)'
;MKKLIEGINYREWQRRNTESFNQLTKVQQKEAKKKGYHNVGWDKVINSWKIICQFTKVVTLFEHKLNKGDVVGAIDQSICEANQAKDLANEVIITLEKNEKILKNLAERALSKYPTL
;
A
#
# COMPACT_ATOMS: atom_id res chain seq x y z
N MET A 1 -1.63 -17.55 -15.51
CA MET A 1 -1.95 -16.11 -15.52
C MET A 1 -0.73 -15.32 -15.06
N LYS A 2 -0.39 -14.19 -15.70
CA LYS A 2 0.66 -13.29 -15.17
C LYS A 2 0.10 -12.59 -13.92
N LYS A 3 0.81 -12.66 -12.79
CA LYS A 3 0.44 -11.91 -11.58
C LYS A 3 0.43 -10.42 -11.91
N LEU A 4 -0.70 -9.75 -11.64
CA LEU A 4 -0.85 -8.30 -11.73
C LEU A 4 -1.01 -7.76 -10.31
N ILE A 5 -0.30 -6.68 -10.00
CA ILE A 5 -0.39 -5.96 -8.73
C ILE A 5 -0.56 -4.49 -9.07
N GLU A 6 -1.62 -3.84 -8.58
CA GLU A 6 -2.00 -2.48 -8.98
C GLU A 6 -2.23 -2.35 -10.50
N GLY A 7 -2.82 -3.38 -11.13
CA GLY A 7 -3.13 -3.36 -12.56
C GLY A 7 -1.93 -3.46 -13.50
N ILE A 8 -0.69 -3.49 -12.98
CA ILE A 8 0.54 -3.61 -13.77
C ILE A 8 1.28 -4.91 -13.46
N ASN A 9 1.98 -5.42 -14.47
CA ASN A 9 2.76 -6.64 -14.37
C ASN A 9 4.17 -6.37 -13.80
N TYR A 10 4.87 -7.46 -13.49
CA TYR A 10 6.20 -7.41 -12.89
C TYR A 10 7.21 -6.53 -13.66
N ARG A 11 7.20 -6.59 -14.99
CA ARG A 11 8.14 -5.83 -15.83
C ARG A 11 7.84 -4.34 -15.80
N GLU A 12 6.57 -3.98 -15.78
CA GLU A 12 6.12 -2.59 -15.65
C GLU A 12 6.51 -2.01 -14.29
N TRP A 13 6.33 -2.79 -13.21
CA TRP A 13 6.83 -2.44 -11.88
C TRP A 13 8.34 -2.22 -11.86
N GLN A 14 9.11 -3.14 -12.44
CA GLN A 14 10.56 -3.01 -12.54
C GLN A 14 10.95 -1.75 -13.33
N ARG A 15 10.27 -1.49 -14.45
CA ARG A 15 10.51 -0.32 -15.27
C ARG A 15 10.25 0.97 -14.49
N ARG A 16 9.11 1.08 -13.81
CA ARG A 16 8.73 2.22 -12.96
C ARG A 16 9.80 2.50 -11.90
N ASN A 17 10.16 1.48 -11.12
CA ASN A 17 11.18 1.60 -10.08
C ASN A 17 12.53 2.06 -10.64
N THR A 18 12.92 1.56 -11.82
CA THR A 18 14.19 1.95 -12.46
C THR A 18 14.16 3.40 -12.93
N GLU A 19 13.07 3.81 -13.58
CA GLU A 19 12.86 5.20 -14.02
C GLU A 19 12.92 6.16 -12.82
N SER A 20 12.16 5.88 -11.75
CA SER A 20 12.13 6.73 -10.56
C SER A 20 13.45 6.70 -9.77
N PHE A 21 14.13 5.55 -9.68
CA PHE A 21 15.44 5.47 -9.05
C PHE A 21 16.50 6.31 -9.78
N ASN A 22 16.45 6.32 -11.12
CA ASN A 22 17.38 7.09 -11.94
C ASN A 22 17.15 8.60 -11.86
N GLN A 23 15.96 9.04 -11.48
CA GLN A 23 15.65 10.46 -11.22
C GLN A 23 16.20 10.95 -9.86
N LEU A 24 16.53 10.05 -8.93
CA LEU A 24 17.15 10.40 -7.66
C LEU A 24 18.60 10.88 -7.86
N THR A 25 19.06 11.79 -7.00
CA THR A 25 20.47 12.20 -6.96
C THR A 25 21.38 11.03 -6.56
N LYS A 26 22.68 11.10 -6.88
CA LYS A 26 23.64 10.04 -6.54
C LYS A 26 23.73 9.76 -5.02
N VAL A 27 23.50 10.77 -4.19
CA VAL A 27 23.45 10.63 -2.73
C VAL A 27 22.20 9.83 -2.32
N GLN A 28 21.02 10.23 -2.81
CA GLN A 28 19.76 9.53 -2.55
C GLN A 28 19.76 8.09 -3.08
N GLN A 29 20.38 7.84 -4.24
CA GLN A 29 20.55 6.49 -4.78
C GLN A 29 21.40 5.60 -3.84
N LYS A 30 22.47 6.15 -3.25
CA LYS A 30 23.28 5.43 -2.26
C LYS A 30 22.48 5.14 -0.99
N GLU A 31 21.71 6.11 -0.50
CA GLU A 31 20.87 5.93 0.69
C GLU A 31 19.75 4.91 0.46
N ALA A 32 19.07 4.96 -0.69
CA ALA A 32 18.06 3.99 -1.06
C ALA A 32 18.63 2.55 -1.13
N LYS A 33 19.85 2.39 -1.68
CA LYS A 33 20.56 1.09 -1.66
C LYS A 33 20.89 0.64 -0.23
N LYS A 34 21.34 1.55 0.64
CA LYS A 34 21.60 1.26 2.06
C LYS A 34 20.33 0.83 2.81
N LYS A 35 19.17 1.39 2.43
CA LYS A 35 17.85 1.00 2.95
C LYS A 35 17.29 -0.30 2.35
N GLY A 36 18.01 -0.96 1.44
CA GLY A 36 17.62 -2.25 0.88
C GLY A 36 16.93 -2.20 -0.49
N TYR A 37 17.09 -1.11 -1.26
CA TYR A 37 16.57 -1.05 -2.63
C TYR A 37 17.12 -2.19 -3.49
N HIS A 38 16.20 -3.00 -4.03
CA HIS A 38 16.50 -4.12 -4.91
C HIS A 38 15.33 -4.41 -5.87
N ASN A 39 15.54 -4.19 -7.17
CA ASN A 39 14.47 -4.22 -8.15
C ASN A 39 14.30 -5.59 -8.84
N VAL A 40 14.46 -6.68 -8.09
CA VAL A 40 14.34 -8.07 -8.58
C VAL A 40 13.59 -8.93 -7.56
N GLY A 41 12.57 -9.66 -8.01
CA GLY A 41 11.65 -10.42 -7.17
C GLY A 41 10.48 -9.55 -6.70
N TRP A 42 9.26 -10.09 -6.74
CA TRP A 42 8.03 -9.33 -6.50
C TRP A 42 8.06 -8.55 -5.18
N ASP A 43 8.37 -9.21 -4.06
CA ASP A 43 8.35 -8.55 -2.74
C ASP A 43 9.38 -7.44 -2.63
N LYS A 44 10.56 -7.65 -3.22
CA LYS A 44 11.64 -6.66 -3.23
C LYS A 44 11.30 -5.49 -4.15
N VAL A 45 10.66 -5.73 -5.28
CA VAL A 45 10.18 -4.69 -6.20
C VAL A 45 9.13 -3.80 -5.54
N ILE A 46 8.18 -4.39 -4.79
CA ILE A 46 7.17 -3.63 -4.03
C ILE A 46 7.83 -2.83 -2.90
N ASN A 47 8.70 -3.46 -2.11
CA ASN A 47 9.38 -2.77 -1.01
C ASN A 47 10.34 -1.67 -1.49
N SER A 48 10.99 -1.88 -2.64
CA SER A 48 11.86 -0.89 -3.28
C SER A 48 11.11 0.36 -3.70
N TRP A 49 9.86 0.21 -4.13
CA TRP A 49 9.01 1.35 -4.44
C TRP A 49 8.75 2.20 -3.19
N LYS A 50 8.41 1.56 -2.06
CA LYS A 50 8.27 2.26 -0.77
C LYS A 50 9.53 3.02 -0.37
N ILE A 51 10.71 2.45 -0.62
CA ILE A 51 12.00 3.11 -0.34
C ILE A 51 12.20 4.33 -1.24
N ILE A 52 11.95 4.22 -2.55
CA ILE A 52 12.09 5.34 -3.50
C ILE A 52 11.13 6.48 -3.14
N CYS A 53 9.88 6.16 -2.77
CA CYS A 53 8.86 7.15 -2.38
C CYS A 53 9.27 8.02 -1.18
N GLN A 54 10.23 7.59 -0.36
CA GLN A 54 10.75 8.41 0.75
C GLN A 54 11.65 9.56 0.27
N PHE A 55 12.21 9.45 -0.94
CA PHE A 55 13.16 10.41 -1.50
C PHE A 55 12.57 11.28 -2.60
N THR A 56 11.41 10.89 -3.14
CA THR A 56 10.66 11.69 -4.10
C THR A 56 9.62 12.53 -3.35
N LYS A 57 9.46 13.81 -3.73
CA LYS A 57 8.18 14.51 -3.49
C LYS A 57 7.17 13.75 -4.34
N VAL A 58 6.35 12.95 -3.66
CA VAL A 58 5.59 11.81 -4.19
C VAL A 58 5.01 12.12 -5.57
N VAL A 59 5.40 11.33 -6.57
CA VAL A 59 4.65 11.15 -7.82
C VAL A 59 3.93 9.82 -7.63
N THR A 60 2.68 9.87 -7.20
CA THR A 60 1.77 8.72 -7.12
C THR A 60 1.69 8.01 -8.48
N LEU A 61 1.29 6.74 -8.52
CA LEU A 61 1.13 6.05 -9.81
C LEU A 61 0.10 6.79 -10.70
N PHE A 62 -0.92 7.36 -10.06
CA PHE A 62 -1.84 8.32 -10.67
C PHE A 62 -1.10 9.49 -11.33
N GLU A 63 -0.30 10.26 -10.57
CA GLU A 63 0.46 11.40 -11.11
C GLU A 63 1.48 10.98 -12.17
N HIS A 64 2.07 9.79 -12.04
CA HIS A 64 3.01 9.26 -13.03
C HIS A 64 2.33 9.02 -14.38
N LYS A 65 1.14 8.38 -14.36
CA LYS A 65 0.37 8.12 -15.58
C LYS A 65 -0.19 9.42 -16.16
N LEU A 66 -0.69 10.31 -15.31
CA LEU A 66 -1.18 11.63 -15.71
C LEU A 66 -0.08 12.48 -16.38
N ASN A 67 1.12 12.55 -15.78
CA ASN A 67 2.26 13.28 -16.34
C ASN A 67 2.79 12.70 -17.66
N LYS A 68 2.47 11.43 -17.96
CA LYS A 68 2.78 10.79 -19.26
C LYS A 68 1.67 10.96 -20.30
N GLY A 69 0.57 11.64 -19.97
CA GLY A 69 -0.60 11.79 -20.84
C GLY A 69 -1.52 10.57 -20.89
N ASP A 70 -1.27 9.55 -20.06
CA ASP A 70 -2.11 8.35 -19.94
C ASP A 70 -3.27 8.60 -18.96
N VAL A 71 -4.27 9.36 -19.43
CA VAL A 71 -5.43 9.76 -18.62
C VAL A 71 -6.31 8.56 -18.25
N VAL A 72 -6.53 7.64 -19.18
CA VAL A 72 -7.35 6.43 -18.95
C VAL A 72 -6.69 5.55 -17.88
N GLY A 73 -5.39 5.30 -18.00
CA GLY A 73 -4.67 4.52 -17.01
C GLY A 73 -4.63 5.18 -15.63
N ALA A 74 -4.64 6.52 -15.56
CA ALA A 74 -4.74 7.26 -14.30
C ALA A 74 -6.12 7.09 -13.65
N ILE A 75 -7.21 7.14 -14.43
CA ILE A 75 -8.57 6.90 -13.95
C ILE A 75 -8.72 5.47 -13.42
N ASP A 76 -8.26 4.47 -14.18
CA ASP A 76 -8.29 3.07 -13.76
C ASP A 76 -7.51 2.85 -12.45
N GLN A 77 -6.39 3.57 -12.29
CA GLN A 77 -5.59 3.54 -11.08
C GLN A 77 -6.36 4.11 -9.88
N SER A 78 -7.02 5.27 -10.04
CA SER A 78 -7.84 5.86 -8.98
C SER A 78 -9.02 4.96 -8.59
N ILE A 79 -9.66 4.29 -9.56
CA ILE A 79 -10.73 3.31 -9.29
C ILE A 79 -10.18 2.13 -8.49
N CYS A 80 -9.01 1.60 -8.87
CA CYS A 80 -8.38 0.49 -8.17
C CYS A 80 -8.03 0.88 -6.71
N GLU A 81 -7.44 2.05 -6.51
CA GLU A 81 -7.10 2.57 -5.18
C GLU A 81 -8.36 2.77 -4.30
N ALA A 82 -9.44 3.31 -4.88
CA ALA A 82 -10.71 3.46 -4.19
C ALA A 82 -11.32 2.12 -3.76
N ASN A 83 -11.25 1.10 -4.63
CA ASN A 83 -11.74 -0.25 -4.30
C ASN A 83 -10.89 -0.89 -3.19
N GLN A 84 -9.58 -0.79 -3.23
CA GLN A 84 -8.70 -1.29 -2.16
C GLN A 84 -8.98 -0.61 -0.82
N ALA A 85 -9.17 0.71 -0.82
CA ALA A 85 -9.53 1.45 0.39
C ALA A 85 -10.88 0.99 0.96
N LYS A 86 -11.85 0.72 0.09
CA LYS A 86 -13.16 0.18 0.48
C LYS A 86 -13.03 -1.22 1.08
N ASP A 87 -12.26 -2.11 0.46
CA ASP A 87 -12.07 -3.47 0.95
C ASP A 87 -11.40 -3.47 2.33
N LEU A 88 -10.36 -2.65 2.51
CA LEU A 88 -9.71 -2.45 3.81
C LEU A 88 -10.70 -1.93 4.86
N ALA A 89 -11.53 -0.94 4.50
CA ALA A 89 -12.54 -0.41 5.42
C ALA A 89 -13.54 -1.50 5.87
N ASN A 90 -13.96 -2.37 4.96
CA ASN A 90 -14.84 -3.50 5.29
C ASN A 90 -14.17 -4.49 6.25
N GLU A 91 -12.91 -4.84 6.01
CA GLU A 91 -12.14 -5.72 6.92
C GLU A 91 -12.01 -5.12 8.32
N VAL A 92 -11.77 -3.80 8.40
CA VAL A 92 -11.69 -3.06 9.66
C VAL A 92 -13.03 -3.08 10.40
N ILE A 93 -14.15 -2.86 9.70
CA ILE A 93 -15.49 -2.93 10.30
C ILE A 93 -15.74 -4.32 10.90
N ILE A 94 -15.47 -5.39 10.15
CA ILE A 94 -15.64 -6.77 10.63
C ILE A 94 -14.81 -7.03 11.89
N THR A 95 -13.59 -6.47 11.94
CA THR A 95 -12.71 -6.61 13.10
C THR A 95 -13.25 -5.84 14.31
N LEU A 96 -13.76 -4.62 14.10
CA LEU A 96 -14.36 -3.81 15.15
C LEU A 96 -15.61 -4.47 15.74
N GLU A 97 -16.49 -5.05 14.92
CA GLU A 97 -17.68 -5.77 15.38
C GLU A 97 -17.32 -6.98 16.26
N LYS A 98 -16.29 -7.74 15.86
CA LYS A 98 -15.78 -8.87 16.68
C LYS A 98 -15.27 -8.37 18.02
N ASN A 99 -14.49 -7.30 18.03
CA ASN A 99 -13.94 -6.73 19.25
C ASN A 99 -15.03 -6.19 20.18
N GLU A 100 -16.04 -5.51 19.63
CA GLU A 100 -17.20 -5.03 20.40
C GLU A 100 -17.93 -6.20 21.08
N LYS A 101 -18.17 -7.30 20.35
CA LYS A 101 -18.82 -8.49 20.92
C LYS A 101 -18.00 -9.12 22.04
N ILE A 102 -16.67 -9.18 21.88
CA ILE A 102 -15.76 -9.69 22.92
C ILE A 102 -15.84 -8.81 24.18
N LEU A 103 -15.81 -7.48 24.00
CA LEU A 103 -15.87 -6.53 25.11
C LEU A 103 -17.22 -6.59 25.85
N LYS A 104 -18.35 -6.72 25.13
CA LYS A 104 -19.67 -6.90 25.74
C LYS A 104 -19.73 -8.16 26.60
N ASN A 105 -19.26 -9.30 26.08
CA ASN A 105 -19.22 -10.56 26.83
C ASN A 105 -18.33 -10.45 28.08
N LEU A 106 -17.20 -9.73 27.99
CA LEU A 106 -16.33 -9.47 29.13
C LEU A 106 -17.03 -8.62 30.20
N ALA A 107 -17.73 -7.56 29.78
CA ALA A 107 -18.49 -6.70 30.68
C ALA A 107 -19.61 -7.47 31.39
N GLU A 108 -20.38 -8.29 30.66
CA GLU A 108 -21.43 -9.15 31.24
C GLU A 108 -20.87 -10.15 32.26
N ARG A 109 -19.74 -10.79 31.95
CA ARG A 109 -19.06 -11.70 32.89
C ARG A 109 -18.57 -10.97 34.13
N ALA A 110 -18.05 -9.76 33.98
CA ALA A 110 -17.61 -8.94 35.11
C ALA A 110 -18.81 -8.55 36.00
N LEU A 111 -19.92 -8.09 35.41
CA LEU A 111 -21.16 -7.79 36.12
C LEU A 111 -21.75 -9.01 36.84
N SER A 112 -21.69 -10.20 36.23
CA SER A 112 -22.17 -11.43 36.89
C SER A 112 -21.34 -11.85 38.11
N LYS A 113 -20.05 -11.48 38.15
CA LYS A 113 -19.13 -11.80 39.26
C LYS A 113 -19.24 -10.80 40.41
N TYR A 114 -19.68 -9.58 40.12
CA TYR A 114 -19.95 -8.55 41.11
C TYR A 114 -21.37 -8.03 40.89
N PRO A 115 -22.41 -8.82 41.22
CA PRO A 115 -23.76 -8.29 41.25
C PRO A 115 -23.74 -7.11 42.21
N THR A 116 -24.12 -5.93 41.73
CA THR A 116 -24.31 -4.75 42.58
C THR A 116 -25.13 -5.17 43.80
N LEU A 117 -24.55 -4.98 44.98
CA LEU A 117 -25.22 -5.09 46.28
C LEU A 117 -26.53 -4.29 46.29
#